data_AF-A0A7X3RQS8-F1
#
_entry.id   AF-A0A7X3RQS8-F1
#
_cell.length_a   1.000
_cell.length_b   1.000
_cell.length_c   1.000
_cell.angle_alpha   90.00
_cell.angle_beta   90.00
_cell.angle_gamma   90.00
#
_symmetry.space_group_name_H-M   'P 1'
#
loop_
_entity.id
_entity.type
_entity.pdbx_description
1 polymer ?
#
loop_
_entity_poly.entity_id
_entity_poly.type
_entity_poly.pdbx_seq_one_letter_code
_entity_poly.pdbx_strand_id
1 'polypeptide(L)'
;METHVPLISTRTKGPLGLVHLPRLWLKMRLSAKGKLAGEYRAGEGGFDGLLLEALGIDSTAAVAFVSASQPGYLAFETWVKENAKPESLTPEAIDQFNERILSFPKPEPGRSEMLEILGFPQSDKEWLGTDLNDLDDWHGFHLALLDEA
;
A
#
# COMPACT_ATOMS: atom_id res chain seq x y z
N MET A 1 -0.69 0.53 -22.96
CA MET A 1 0.34 1.25 -22.17
C MET A 1 0.87 0.26 -21.16
N GLU A 2 2.18 0.23 -20.94
CA GLU A 2 2.79 -0.63 -19.93
C GLU A 2 2.33 -0.20 -18.52
N THR A 3 1.81 -1.16 -17.75
CA THR A 3 1.43 -1.00 -16.35
C THR A 3 2.50 -1.57 -15.44
N HIS A 4 2.55 -1.11 -14.20
CA HIS A 4 3.54 -1.50 -13.22
C HIS A 4 2.89 -1.95 -11.92
N VAL A 5 3.44 -3.03 -11.37
CA VAL A 5 3.16 -3.51 -10.01
C VAL A 5 3.82 -2.56 -9.00
N PRO A 6 3.12 -2.12 -7.94
CA PRO A 6 3.66 -1.19 -6.95
C PRO A 6 4.60 -1.88 -5.95
N LEU A 7 5.75 -2.39 -6.40
CA LEU A 7 6.68 -3.28 -5.68
C LEU A 7 7.29 -2.79 -4.35
N ILE A 8 6.90 -1.63 -3.82
CA ILE A 8 7.29 -1.22 -2.47
C ILE A 8 6.45 -2.02 -1.46
N SER A 9 7.11 -2.86 -0.66
CA SER A 9 6.43 -3.65 0.37
C SER A 9 5.60 -2.79 1.31
N THR A 10 4.49 -3.36 1.79
CA THR A 10 3.70 -2.75 2.86
C THR A 10 4.56 -2.49 4.11
N ARG A 11 5.61 -3.29 4.34
CA ARG A 11 6.51 -3.18 5.52
C ARG A 11 7.50 -2.02 5.44
N THR A 12 7.69 -1.43 4.27
CA THR A 12 8.70 -0.39 4.08
C THR A 12 8.32 0.88 4.83
N LYS A 13 9.31 1.49 5.51
CA LYS A 13 9.18 2.76 6.23
C LYS A 13 10.04 3.82 5.56
N GLY A 14 9.54 5.05 5.48
CA GLY A 14 10.36 6.23 5.20
C GLY A 14 10.83 6.93 6.48
N PRO A 15 11.42 8.13 6.37
CA PRO A 15 11.83 8.95 7.50
C PRO A 15 10.76 9.22 8.57
N LEU A 16 9.47 9.29 8.21
CA LEU A 16 8.39 9.41 9.22
C LEU A 16 8.14 8.13 10.04
N GLY A 17 8.76 7.01 9.67
CA GLY A 17 8.65 5.75 10.42
C GLY A 17 7.36 4.98 10.23
N LEU A 18 6.42 5.47 9.42
CA LEU A 18 5.16 4.80 9.09
C LEU A 18 5.37 3.73 8.02
N VAL A 19 4.96 2.49 8.32
CA VAL A 19 4.82 1.44 7.31
C VAL A 19 3.76 1.84 6.29
N HIS A 20 3.82 1.25 5.10
CA HIS A 20 2.87 1.45 4.00
C HIS A 20 2.88 2.85 3.35
N LEU A 21 3.37 3.89 4.02
CA LEU A 21 3.43 5.25 3.46
C LEU A 21 4.23 5.36 2.14
N PRO A 22 5.42 4.73 2.03
CA PRO A 22 6.12 4.60 0.74
C PRO A 22 5.30 3.90 -0.35
N ARG A 23 4.56 2.84 0.00
CA ARG A 23 3.72 2.08 -0.93
C ARG A 23 2.52 2.90 -1.40
N LEU A 24 1.85 3.60 -0.49
CA LEU A 24 0.74 4.52 -0.80
C LEU A 24 1.15 5.56 -1.84
N TRP A 25 2.30 6.20 -1.66
CA TRP A 25 2.86 7.16 -2.61
C TRP A 25 3.03 6.55 -4.00
N LEU A 26 3.68 5.40 -4.10
CA LEU A 26 3.94 4.75 -5.39
C LEU A 26 2.64 4.40 -6.10
N LYS A 27 1.66 3.84 -5.38
CA LYS A 27 0.34 3.49 -5.92
C LYS A 27 -0.37 4.72 -6.47
N MET A 28 -0.42 5.82 -5.72
CA MET A 28 -1.01 7.08 -6.20
C MET A 28 -0.25 7.66 -7.40
N ARG A 29 1.08 7.60 -7.42
CA ARG A 29 1.90 8.07 -8.56
C ARG A 29 1.65 7.26 -9.83
N LEU A 30 1.57 5.93 -9.71
CA LEU A 30 1.26 5.04 -10.84
C LEU A 30 -0.17 5.24 -11.33
N SER A 31 -1.14 5.34 -10.42
CA SER A 31 -2.55 5.58 -10.74
C SER A 31 -2.75 6.92 -11.47
N ALA A 32 -2.15 8.00 -10.96
CA ALA A 32 -2.19 9.33 -11.60
C ALA A 32 -1.55 9.37 -13.01
N LYS A 33 -0.79 8.35 -13.39
CA LYS A 33 -0.19 8.20 -14.73
C LYS A 33 -0.89 7.18 -15.62
N GLY A 34 -1.96 6.53 -15.14
CA GLY A 34 -2.58 5.42 -15.86
C GLY A 34 -1.62 4.24 -16.05
N LYS A 35 -0.70 4.05 -15.11
CA LYS A 35 0.35 3.03 -15.14
C LYS A 35 0.27 2.03 -13.98
N LEU A 36 -0.75 2.12 -13.13
CA LEU A 36 -0.96 1.12 -12.08
C LEU A 36 -1.56 -0.14 -12.71
N ALA A 37 -1.03 -1.32 -12.39
CA ALA A 37 -1.63 -2.57 -12.83
C ALA A 37 -3.05 -2.74 -12.27
N GLY A 38 -3.96 -3.31 -13.05
CA GLY A 38 -5.42 -3.15 -12.89
C GLY A 38 -6.00 -3.80 -11.63
N GLU A 39 -5.31 -4.79 -11.08
CA GLU A 39 -5.61 -5.47 -9.83
C GLU A 39 -5.35 -4.60 -8.58
N TYR A 40 -4.60 -3.51 -8.72
CA TYR A 40 -4.28 -2.62 -7.61
C TYR A 40 -5.18 -1.38 -7.59
N ARG A 41 -5.72 -1.07 -6.40
CA ARG A 41 -6.40 0.20 -6.10
C ARG A 41 -5.44 1.18 -5.46
N ALA A 42 -5.64 2.50 -5.59
CA ALA A 42 -4.78 3.51 -4.98
C ALA A 42 -5.58 4.53 -4.16
N GLY A 43 -5.15 4.79 -2.93
CA GLY A 43 -5.73 5.81 -2.06
C GLY A 43 -7.04 5.43 -1.38
N GLU A 44 -7.58 4.25 -1.63
CA GLU A 44 -8.87 3.82 -1.08
C GLU A 44 -8.83 2.38 -0.57
N GLY A 45 -9.53 2.15 0.53
CA GLY A 45 -9.67 0.83 1.15
C GLY A 45 -8.36 0.20 1.61
N GLY A 46 -8.45 -0.97 2.24
CA GLY A 46 -7.29 -1.72 2.72
C GLY A 46 -6.33 -0.86 3.55
N PHE A 47 -5.03 -1.11 3.41
CA PHE A 47 -4.01 -0.35 4.14
C PHE A 47 -3.86 1.10 3.69
N ASP A 48 -4.25 1.45 2.45
CA ASP A 48 -4.25 2.85 1.98
C ASP A 48 -5.24 3.67 2.81
N GLY A 49 -6.48 3.17 2.94
CA GLY A 49 -7.53 3.80 3.74
C GLY A 49 -7.16 3.84 5.22
N LEU A 50 -6.67 2.73 5.79
CA LEU A 50 -6.29 2.70 7.21
C LEU A 50 -5.17 3.71 7.55
N LEU A 51 -4.19 3.88 6.66
CA LEU A 51 -3.12 4.86 6.86
C LEU A 51 -3.64 6.30 6.80
N LEU A 52 -4.42 6.63 5.77
CA LEU A 52 -4.99 7.96 5.59
C LEU A 52 -5.95 8.34 6.73
N GLU A 53 -6.78 7.39 7.17
CA GLU A 53 -7.66 7.55 8.34
C GLU A 53 -6.87 7.82 9.62
N ALA A 54 -5.82 7.02 9.90
CA ALA A 54 -4.98 7.18 11.06
C ALA A 54 -4.28 8.56 11.09
N LEU A 55 -3.86 9.05 9.92
CA LEU A 55 -3.25 10.37 9.77
C LEU A 55 -4.28 11.52 9.78
N GLY A 56 -5.57 11.21 9.66
CA GLY A 56 -6.62 12.22 9.49
C GLY A 56 -6.54 12.97 8.16
N ILE A 57 -5.97 12.35 7.12
CA ILE A 57 -5.82 12.92 5.78
C ILE A 57 -6.97 12.43 4.89
N ASP A 58 -7.65 13.36 4.22
CA ASP A 58 -8.64 13.02 3.21
C ASP A 58 -7.99 12.35 1.99
N SER A 59 -8.57 11.22 1.57
CA SER A 59 -8.06 10.45 0.42
C SER A 59 -8.09 11.25 -0.88
N THR A 60 -9.17 11.99 -1.13
CA THR A 60 -9.32 12.80 -2.35
C THR A 60 -8.25 13.90 -2.39
N ALA A 61 -7.97 14.54 -1.25
CA ALA A 61 -6.93 15.54 -1.12
C ALA A 61 -5.52 14.96 -1.39
N ALA A 62 -5.21 13.78 -0.84
CA ALA A 62 -3.93 13.12 -1.08
C ALA A 62 -3.76 12.73 -2.56
N VAL A 63 -4.78 12.13 -3.18
CA VAL A 63 -4.77 11.78 -4.61
C VAL A 63 -4.63 13.03 -5.48
N ALA A 64 -5.38 14.10 -5.17
CA ALA A 64 -5.32 15.36 -5.90
C ALA A 64 -3.93 15.99 -5.83
N PHE A 65 -3.31 16.01 -4.65
CA PHE A 65 -1.94 16.49 -4.47
C PHE A 65 -0.95 15.68 -5.32
N VAL A 66 -0.96 14.35 -5.22
CA VAL A 66 -0.03 13.48 -5.93
C VAL A 66 -0.20 13.57 -7.46
N SER A 67 -1.44 13.73 -7.93
CA SER A 67 -1.74 13.93 -9.35
C SER A 67 -1.22 15.28 -9.86
N ALA A 68 -1.50 16.36 -9.13
CA ALA A 68 -1.16 17.72 -9.54
C ALA A 68 0.33 18.04 -9.43
N SER A 69 0.96 17.72 -8.29
CA SER A 69 2.34 18.13 -7.99
C SER A 69 3.39 17.10 -8.41
N GLN A 70 2.98 15.86 -8.66
CA GLN A 70 3.88 14.76 -9.05
C GLN A 70 5.11 14.61 -8.13
N PRO A 71 4.92 14.53 -6.81
CA PRO A 71 6.02 14.64 -5.86
C PRO A 71 6.89 13.38 -5.90
N GLY A 72 8.19 13.55 -5.67
CA GLY A 72 9.03 12.44 -5.19
C GLY A 72 8.62 12.04 -3.77
N TYR A 73 9.07 10.86 -3.31
CA TYR A 73 8.63 10.32 -2.01
C TYR A 73 8.86 11.29 -0.83
N LEU A 74 10.04 11.89 -0.72
CA LEU A 74 10.34 12.82 0.38
C LEU A 74 9.48 14.09 0.36
N ALA A 75 9.09 14.57 -0.83
CA ALA A 75 8.18 15.71 -0.95
C ALA A 75 6.75 15.32 -0.56
N PHE A 76 6.31 14.12 -0.92
CA PHE A 76 5.03 13.57 -0.46
C PHE A 76 5.01 13.35 1.05
N GLU A 77 6.06 12.77 1.61
CA GLU A 77 6.18 12.55 3.05
C GLU A 77 6.20 13.88 3.83
N THR A 78 6.86 14.91 3.28
CA THR A 78 6.80 16.28 3.84
C THR A 78 5.37 16.82 3.84
N TRP A 79 4.65 16.69 2.72
CA TRP A 79 3.25 17.11 2.63
C TRP A 79 2.36 16.35 3.62
N VAL A 80 2.59 15.04 3.78
CA VAL A 80 1.87 14.22 4.78
C VAL A 80 2.14 14.74 6.19
N LYS A 81 3.39 15.05 6.53
CA LYS A 81 3.74 15.63 7.84
C LYS A 81 3.01 16.95 8.11
N GLU A 82 2.82 17.78 7.09
CA GLU A 82 2.16 19.09 7.19
C GLU A 82 0.64 19.00 7.28
N ASN A 83 0.03 17.95 6.71
CA ASN A 83 -1.43 17.82 6.60
C ASN A 83 -2.03 16.76 7.55
N ALA A 84 -1.19 15.92 8.17
CA ALA A 84 -1.63 14.95 9.16
C ALA A 84 -1.98 15.63 10.48
N LYS A 85 -2.85 14.97 11.25
CA LYS A 85 -3.14 15.32 12.64
C LYS A 85 -1.85 15.23 13.47
N PRO A 86 -1.44 16.29 14.20
CA PRO A 86 -0.19 16.25 14.98
C PRO A 86 -0.12 15.07 15.95
N GLU A 87 -1.24 14.67 16.56
CA GLU A 87 -1.34 13.52 17.47
C GLU A 87 -1.11 12.17 16.79
N SER A 88 -1.27 12.07 15.47
CA SER A 88 -0.98 10.86 14.69
C SER A 88 0.51 10.67 14.39
N LEU A 89 1.33 11.69 14.65
CA LEU A 89 2.76 11.70 14.35
C LEU A 89 3.63 11.59 15.61
N THR A 90 3.05 11.29 16.77
CA THR A 90 3.85 10.96 17.95
C THR A 90 4.52 9.59 17.77
N PRO A 91 5.68 9.33 18.40
CA PRO A 91 6.32 8.02 18.34
C PRO A 91 5.36 6.88 18.71
N GLU A 92 4.54 7.08 19.75
CA GLU A 92 3.57 6.09 20.23
C GLU A 92 2.46 5.81 19.20
N ALA A 93 1.93 6.85 18.55
CA ALA A 93 0.90 6.71 17.53
C ALA A 93 1.44 5.99 16.29
N ILE A 94 2.67 6.33 15.87
CA ILE A 94 3.36 5.67 14.75
C ILE A 94 3.63 4.21 15.07
N ASP A 95 4.12 3.89 16.27
CA ASP A 95 4.38 2.51 16.69
C ASP A 95 3.09 1.69 16.78
N GLN A 96 2.02 2.24 17.34
CA GLN A 96 0.72 1.59 17.40
C GLN A 96 0.15 1.30 15.99
N PHE A 97 0.25 2.28 15.07
CA PHE A 97 -0.17 2.09 13.69
C PHE A 97 0.66 1.00 13.01
N ASN A 98 1.99 1.05 13.16
CA ASN A 98 2.90 0.08 12.59
C ASN A 98 2.61 -1.33 13.09
N GLU A 99 2.44 -1.51 14.40
CA GLU A 99 2.08 -2.80 15.01
C GLU A 99 0.76 -3.32 14.43
N ARG A 100 -0.27 -2.47 14.34
CA ARG A 100 -1.57 -2.83 13.77
C ARG A 100 -1.44 -3.35 12.34
N ILE A 101 -0.67 -2.68 11.48
CA ILE A 101 -0.50 -3.10 10.08
C ILE A 101 0.34 -4.38 9.98
N LEU A 102 1.43 -4.44 10.75
CA LEU A 102 2.38 -5.55 10.69
C LEU A 102 1.83 -6.85 11.29
N SER A 103 0.84 -6.77 12.18
CA SER A 103 0.19 -7.93 12.81
C SER A 103 -1.18 -8.26 12.22
N PHE A 104 -1.68 -7.52 11.23
CA PHE A 104 -3.03 -7.68 10.70
C PHE A 104 -3.20 -9.03 9.97
N PRO A 105 -3.99 -9.98 10.50
CA PRO A 105 -4.32 -11.22 9.79
C PRO A 105 -5.23 -10.88 8.61
N LYS A 106 -4.97 -11.47 7.44
CA LYS A 106 -5.85 -11.28 6.27
C LYS A 106 -7.20 -11.95 6.57
N PRO A 107 -8.32 -11.20 6.57
CA PRO A 107 -9.63 -11.78 6.84
C PRO A 107 -10.16 -12.55 5.63
N GLU A 108 -11.10 -13.46 5.89
CA GLU A 108 -11.92 -14.09 4.86
C GLU A 108 -12.98 -13.12 4.30
N PRO A 109 -13.41 -13.27 3.03
CA PRO A 109 -12.94 -14.28 2.06
C PRO A 109 -11.61 -13.92 1.38
N GLY A 110 -11.11 -12.69 1.60
CA GLY A 110 -9.95 -12.16 0.87
C GLY A 110 -8.65 -12.93 1.10
N ARG A 111 -8.52 -13.69 2.19
CA ARG A 111 -7.41 -14.63 2.39
C ARG A 111 -7.51 -15.81 1.41
N SER A 112 -8.62 -16.52 1.41
CA SER A 112 -8.81 -17.70 0.56
C SER A 112 -8.71 -17.36 -0.93
N GLU A 113 -9.31 -16.24 -1.36
CA GLU A 113 -9.24 -15.76 -2.75
C GLU A 113 -7.79 -15.49 -3.19
N MET A 114 -7.00 -14.85 -2.34
CA MET A 114 -5.60 -14.53 -2.64
C MET A 114 -4.71 -15.77 -2.66
N LEU A 115 -4.97 -16.76 -1.79
CA LEU A 115 -4.26 -18.04 -1.82
C LEU A 115 -4.56 -18.83 -3.11
N GLU A 116 -5.80 -18.79 -3.60
CA GLU A 116 -6.19 -19.42 -4.87
C GLU A 116 -5.46 -18.78 -6.06
N ILE A 117 -5.45 -17.43 -6.13
CA ILE A 117 -4.71 -16.68 -7.17
C ILE A 117 -3.23 -17.05 -7.17
N LEU A 118 -2.62 -17.14 -5.99
CA LEU A 118 -1.20 -17.47 -5.82
C LEU A 118 -0.88 -18.97 -6.00
N GLY A 119 -1.89 -19.81 -6.27
CA GLY A 119 -1.70 -21.25 -6.44
C GLY A 119 -1.32 -22.00 -5.16
N PHE A 120 -1.61 -21.44 -3.99
CA PHE A 120 -1.36 -22.10 -2.71
C PHE A 120 -2.46 -23.11 -2.37
N PRO A 121 -2.10 -24.26 -1.76
CA PRO A 121 -3.11 -25.16 -1.21
C PRO A 121 -3.84 -24.49 -0.04
N GLN A 122 -5.14 -24.78 0.08
CA GLN A 122 -5.89 -24.37 1.28
C GLN A 122 -5.24 -24.99 2.52
N SER A 123 -4.98 -24.13 3.50
CA SER A 123 -4.38 -24.53 4.79
C SER A 123 -4.88 -23.63 5.91
N ASP A 124 -4.76 -24.14 7.14
CA ASP A 124 -5.09 -23.43 8.38
C ASP A 124 -4.00 -22.45 8.81
N LYS A 125 -2.98 -22.24 7.95
CA LYS A 125 -1.93 -21.25 8.21
C LYS A 125 -2.54 -19.86 8.24
N GLU A 126 -2.27 -19.13 9.32
CA GLU A 126 -2.54 -17.71 9.40
C GLU A 126 -1.58 -16.94 8.49
N TRP A 127 -2.14 -16.08 7.65
CA TRP A 127 -1.40 -15.23 6.75
C TRP A 127 -1.67 -13.78 7.09
N LEU A 128 -0.61 -13.01 7.26
CA LEU A 128 -0.74 -11.57 7.47
C LEU A 128 -1.06 -10.89 6.15
N GLY A 129 -1.87 -9.82 6.19
CA GLY A 129 -2.17 -9.05 4.98
C GLY A 129 -0.90 -8.52 4.31
N THR A 130 0.11 -8.23 5.11
CA THR A 130 1.44 -7.83 4.67
C THR A 130 2.18 -8.96 3.96
N ASP A 131 2.11 -10.21 4.42
CA ASP A 131 2.75 -11.37 3.74
C ASP A 131 2.15 -11.59 2.36
N LEU A 132 0.83 -11.60 2.28
CA LEU A 132 0.14 -11.88 1.03
C LEU A 132 0.28 -10.75 0.01
N ASN A 133 0.34 -9.48 0.45
CA ASN A 133 0.63 -8.37 -0.45
C ASN A 133 2.01 -8.52 -1.11
N ASP A 134 3.03 -8.97 -0.38
CA ASP A 134 4.38 -9.15 -0.96
C ASP A 134 4.36 -10.33 -1.96
N LEU A 135 3.67 -11.43 -1.66
CA LEU A 135 3.53 -12.56 -2.57
C LEU A 135 2.74 -12.19 -3.85
N ASP A 136 1.64 -11.45 -3.70
CA ASP A 136 0.82 -10.93 -4.80
C ASP A 136 1.61 -10.01 -5.72
N ASP A 137 2.40 -9.11 -5.14
CA ASP A 137 3.34 -8.26 -5.90
C ASP A 137 4.36 -9.06 -6.69
N TRP A 138 4.98 -10.07 -6.09
CA TRP A 138 5.98 -10.89 -6.79
C TRP A 138 5.35 -11.73 -7.89
N HIS A 139 4.14 -12.24 -7.64
CA HIS A 139 3.37 -12.99 -8.62
C HIS A 139 2.98 -12.10 -9.82
N GLY A 140 2.40 -10.93 -9.57
CA GLY A 140 2.05 -9.96 -10.62
C GLY A 140 3.26 -9.50 -11.41
N PHE A 141 4.40 -9.24 -10.74
CA PHE A 141 5.64 -8.87 -11.41
C PHE A 141 6.19 -10.01 -12.28
N HIS A 142 6.12 -11.25 -11.81
CA HIS A 142 6.50 -12.41 -12.61
C HIS A 142 5.63 -12.54 -13.87
N LEU A 143 4.30 -12.44 -13.73
CA LEU A 143 3.37 -12.52 -14.86
C LEU A 143 3.61 -11.41 -15.88
N ALA A 144 3.92 -10.19 -15.42
CA ALA A 144 4.20 -9.04 -16.30
C ALA A 144 5.48 -9.21 -17.15
N LEU A 145 6.34 -10.18 -16.83
CA LEU A 145 7.58 -10.48 -17.55
C LEU A 145 7.52 -11.77 -18.38
N LEU A 146 6.38 -12.46 -18.41
CA LEU A 146 6.20 -13.60 -19.30
C LEU A 146 6.13 -13.11 -20.75
N ASP A 147 6.83 -13.81 -21.65
CA ASP A 147 6.67 -13.60 -23.08
C ASP A 147 5.23 -13.98 -23.50
N GLU A 148 4.65 -13.22 -24.43
CA GLU A 148 3.37 -13.63 -25.04
C GLU A 148 3.58 -14.98 -25.75
N ALA A 149 2.79 -15.99 -25.35
CA ALA A 149 2.82 -17.34 -25.91
C ALA A 149 2.21 -17.40 -27.32
#